data_AF-A0A2K5EFR5-F1
#
_entry.id   AF-A0A2K5EFR5-F1
#
_cell.length_a   1.000
_cell.length_b   1.000
_cell.length_c   1.000
_cell.angle_alpha   90.00
_cell.angle_beta   90.00
_cell.angle_gamma   90.00
#
_symmetry.space_group_name_H-M   'P 1'
#
loop_
_entity.id
_entity.type
_entity.pdbx_description
1 polymer ?
#
loop_
_entity_poly.entity_id
_entity_poly.type
_entity_poly.pdbx_seq_one_letter_code
_entity_poly.pdbx_strand_id
1 'polypeptide(L)'
;MATPMHRLIARRQAFDTELQPVKTFWILIPSSIVINEANKQHVRCQKCLEFGHWTYECTGKRKYLHRPSRTAELKKALKEKENRLLLQQRSFFPPHVYQHWRDHCRKKDQEKK
;
A
#
# COMPACT_ATOMS: atom_id res chain seq x y z
N MET A 1 20.30 19.69 36.87
CA MET A 1 20.36 20.13 35.46
C MET A 1 19.44 19.23 34.64
N ALA A 2 18.15 19.56 34.65
CA ALA A 2 17.10 18.83 33.96
C ALA A 2 16.52 19.78 32.91
N THR A 3 16.65 19.42 31.63
CA THR A 3 15.99 20.14 30.54
C THR A 3 14.81 19.34 29.99
N PRO A 4 13.76 20.02 29.51
CA PRO A 4 12.38 19.57 29.59
C PRO A 4 11.77 19.39 28.20
N MET A 5 11.31 18.19 27.84
CA MET A 5 10.56 18.01 26.58
C MET A 5 9.41 17.00 26.74
N HIS A 6 8.50 17.23 27.69
CA HIS A 6 7.18 16.64 27.64
C HIS A 6 6.31 17.45 26.68
N ARG A 7 6.31 17.06 25.39
CA ARG A 7 5.33 17.56 24.42
C ARG A 7 3.96 16.97 24.77
N LEU A 8 3.15 17.79 25.42
CA LEU A 8 1.70 17.62 25.53
C LEU A 8 1.11 17.46 24.12
N ILE A 9 0.66 16.26 23.76
CA ILE A 9 -0.25 16.07 22.62
C ILE A 9 -1.67 16.24 23.17
N ALA A 10 -2.05 17.50 23.40
CA ALA A 10 -3.44 17.89 23.38
C ALA A 10 -3.83 18.09 21.90
N ARG A 11 -4.47 17.08 21.31
CA ARG A 11 -5.35 17.31 20.15
C ARG A 11 -6.70 16.67 20.46
N ARG A 12 -7.49 17.40 21.27
CA ARG A 12 -8.95 17.39 21.13
C ARG A 12 -9.22 17.78 19.68
N GLN A 13 -9.62 16.82 18.85
CA GLN A 13 -10.24 17.16 17.59
C GLN A 13 -11.59 17.77 17.95
N ALA A 14 -11.71 19.08 17.79
CA ALA A 14 -13.00 19.71 17.68
C ALA A 14 -13.73 18.98 16.55
N PHE A 15 -14.85 18.35 16.89
CA PHE A 15 -15.87 17.99 15.91
C PHE A 15 -16.41 19.32 15.43
N ASP A 16 -15.90 19.82 14.33
CA ASP A 16 -16.50 20.94 13.62
C ASP A 16 -17.84 20.43 13.06
N THR A 17 -18.88 20.50 13.89
CA THR A 17 -20.26 20.52 13.42
C THR A 17 -20.52 21.86 12.75
N GLU A 18 -19.90 22.06 11.59
CA GLU A 18 -20.43 23.00 10.61
C GLU A 18 -21.73 22.40 10.06
N LEU A 19 -22.83 22.78 10.69
CA LEU A 19 -24.15 22.81 10.09
C LEU A 19 -24.06 23.67 8.82
N GLN A 20 -23.78 23.03 7.69
CA GLN A 20 -23.89 23.66 6.39
C GLN A 20 -25.35 24.09 6.20
N PRO A 21 -25.61 25.37 5.85
CA PRO A 21 -26.98 25.84 5.66
C PRO A 21 -27.60 25.06 4.52
N VAL A 22 -28.74 24.41 4.79
CA VAL A 22 -29.53 23.78 3.75
C VAL A 22 -29.89 24.86 2.76
N LYS A 23 -29.27 24.84 1.58
CA LYS A 23 -29.57 25.76 0.48
C LYS A 23 -30.93 25.35 -0.09
N THR A 24 -31.99 25.77 0.59
CA THR A 24 -33.35 25.82 0.05
C THR A 24 -33.42 26.99 -0.93
N PHE A 25 -33.02 26.75 -2.17
CA PHE A 25 -33.23 27.70 -3.25
C PHE A 25 -33.35 26.96 -4.60
N TRP A 26 -34.59 26.73 -5.00
CA TRP A 26 -35.08 26.46 -6.36
C TRP A 26 -34.13 25.73 -7.33
N ILE A 27 -34.18 24.41 -7.29
CA ILE A 27 -33.86 23.58 -8.44
C ILE A 27 -35.11 22.77 -8.78
N LEU A 28 -35.96 23.32 -9.67
CA LEU A 28 -36.80 22.49 -10.54
C LEU A 28 -35.88 21.92 -11.63
N ILE A 29 -35.18 20.84 -11.28
CA ILE A 29 -34.70 19.88 -12.26
C ILE A 29 -35.61 18.67 -12.05
N PRO A 30 -36.23 18.11 -13.10
CA PRO A 30 -36.90 16.82 -12.96
C PRO A 30 -35.84 15.82 -12.49
N SER A 31 -35.86 15.51 -11.20
CA SER A 31 -35.00 14.51 -10.53
C SER A 31 -35.49 13.10 -10.86
N SER A 32 -35.85 12.89 -12.13
CA SER A 32 -36.47 11.68 -12.61
C SER A 32 -35.77 11.30 -13.90
N ILE A 33 -35.13 10.13 -13.86
CA ILE A 33 -34.72 9.33 -15.02
C ILE A 33 -33.33 9.68 -15.55
N VAL A 34 -32.24 9.46 -14.80
CA VAL A 34 -31.11 8.56 -15.18
C VAL A 34 -30.19 8.30 -13.95
N ILE A 35 -30.73 7.90 -12.80
CA ILE A 35 -29.88 7.56 -11.63
C ILE A 35 -29.70 6.03 -11.50
N ASN A 36 -30.58 5.23 -12.11
CA ASN A 36 -30.57 3.78 -11.85
C ASN A 36 -29.50 3.00 -12.64
N GLU A 37 -29.16 3.40 -13.86
CA GLU A 37 -28.27 2.59 -14.70
C GLU A 37 -26.79 3.01 -14.60
N ALA A 38 -26.52 4.32 -14.51
CA ALA A 38 -25.14 4.83 -14.37
C ALA A 38 -24.52 4.51 -13.00
N ASN A 39 -25.31 4.42 -11.93
CA ASN A 39 -24.78 4.13 -10.59
C ASN A 39 -24.38 2.66 -10.39
N LYS A 40 -24.93 1.71 -11.15
CA LYS A 40 -24.56 0.29 -11.06
C LYS A 40 -23.12 0.05 -11.48
N GLN A 41 -22.55 0.89 -12.33
CA GLN A 41 -21.15 0.77 -12.77
C GLN A 41 -20.16 1.06 -11.62
N HIS A 42 -20.52 1.87 -10.63
CA HIS A 42 -19.65 2.24 -9.53
C HIS A 42 -19.82 1.36 -8.28
N VAL A 43 -20.96 0.66 -8.13
CA VAL A 43 -21.14 -0.21 -6.97
C VAL A 43 -20.23 -1.43 -7.05
N ARG A 44 -19.46 -1.66 -5.98
CA ARG A 44 -18.62 -2.84 -5.81
C ARG A 44 -19.32 -3.85 -4.91
N CYS A 45 -19.52 -5.06 -5.41
CA CYS A 45 -20.11 -6.14 -4.64
C CYS A 45 -19.16 -6.63 -3.54
N GLN A 46 -19.64 -6.70 -2.29
CA GLN A 46 -18.82 -7.16 -1.15
C GLN A 46 -18.48 -8.67 -1.21
N LYS A 47 -19.24 -9.44 -2.00
CA LYS A 47 -19.16 -10.91 -2.07
C LYS A 47 -18.09 -11.41 -3.05
N CYS A 48 -18.11 -10.90 -4.29
CA CYS A 48 -17.17 -11.26 -5.34
C CYS A 48 -16.10 -10.19 -5.61
N LEU A 49 -16.27 -8.97 -5.08
CA LEU A 49 -15.39 -7.80 -5.25
C LEU A 49 -15.39 -7.18 -6.65
N GLU A 50 -16.33 -7.56 -7.51
CA GLU A 50 -16.55 -7.01 -8.86
C GLU A 50 -17.52 -5.82 -8.85
N PHE A 51 -17.50 -5.05 -9.93
CA PHE A 51 -18.41 -3.91 -10.14
C PHE A 51 -19.64 -4.33 -10.95
N GLY A 52 -20.72 -3.55 -10.90
CA GLY A 52 -21.89 -3.76 -11.76
C GLY A 52 -23.14 -4.28 -11.06
N HIS A 53 -23.07 -4.71 -9.79
CA HIS A 53 -24.22 -5.28 -9.09
C HIS A 53 -24.15 -5.07 -7.56
N TRP A 54 -25.33 -5.10 -6.94
CA TRP A 54 -25.47 -5.07 -5.49
C TRP A 54 -25.25 -6.46 -4.89
N THR A 55 -24.84 -6.52 -3.62
CA THR A 55 -24.50 -7.78 -2.93
C THR A 55 -25.64 -8.81 -2.92
N TYR A 56 -26.91 -8.36 -2.95
CA TYR A 56 -28.09 -9.25 -2.95
C TYR A 56 -28.36 -9.91 -4.32
N GLU A 57 -27.96 -9.29 -5.43
CA GLU A 57 -28.07 -9.83 -6.80
C GLU A 57 -26.90 -10.79 -7.14
N CYS A 58 -25.89 -10.88 -6.27
CA CYS A 58 -24.67 -11.64 -6.54
C CYS A 58 -24.90 -13.16 -6.49
N THR A 59 -24.90 -13.78 -7.67
CA THR A 59 -24.97 -15.24 -7.87
C THR A 59 -23.62 -15.94 -7.64
N GLY A 60 -22.52 -15.18 -7.62
CA GLY A 60 -21.18 -15.71 -7.40
C GLY A 60 -20.93 -16.27 -5.99
N LYS A 61 -19.92 -17.14 -5.90
CA LYS A 61 -19.37 -17.62 -4.63
C LYS A 61 -18.53 -16.51 -3.98
N ARG A 62 -18.43 -16.52 -2.64
CA ARG A 62 -17.59 -15.55 -1.90
C ARG A 62 -16.13 -15.74 -2.28
N LYS A 63 -15.47 -14.69 -2.78
CA LYS A 63 -14.04 -14.70 -3.07
C LYS A 63 -13.29 -14.35 -1.78
N TYR A 64 -12.59 -15.32 -1.21
CA TYR A 64 -11.70 -15.05 -0.08
C TYR A 64 -10.38 -14.49 -0.60
N LEU A 65 -10.12 -13.21 -0.33
CA LEU A 65 -8.80 -12.63 -0.51
C LEU A 65 -8.00 -12.87 0.78
N HIS A 66 -6.86 -13.54 0.66
CA HIS A 66 -5.99 -13.76 1.80
C HIS A 66 -5.48 -12.42 2.35
N ARG A 67 -5.87 -12.10 3.59
CA ARG A 67 -5.36 -10.94 4.32
C ARG A 67 -4.09 -11.34 5.07
N PRO A 68 -2.93 -10.73 4.78
CA PRO A 68 -1.72 -11.02 5.54
C PRO A 68 -1.89 -10.59 7.00
N SER A 69 -1.29 -11.34 7.92
CA SER A 69 -1.24 -10.94 9.33
C SER A 69 -0.31 -9.75 9.50
N ARG A 70 -0.52 -8.95 10.56
CA ARG A 70 0.36 -7.83 10.91
C ARG A 70 1.83 -8.25 11.03
N THR A 71 2.08 -9.48 11.51
CA THR A 71 3.44 -10.04 11.61
C THR A 71 4.02 -10.41 10.25
N ALA A 72 3.21 -10.90 9.31
CA ALA A 72 3.64 -11.16 7.94
C ALA A 72 3.99 -9.86 7.19
N GLU A 73 3.18 -8.81 7.38
CA GLU A 73 3.46 -7.48 6.85
C GLU A 73 4.77 -6.91 7.42
N LEU A 74 4.96 -6.99 8.74
CA LEU A 74 6.18 -6.52 9.39
C LEU A 74 7.41 -7.26 8.88
N LYS A 75 7.35 -8.59 8.76
CA LYS A 75 8.45 -9.41 8.21
C LYS A 75 8.81 -8.99 6.78
N LYS A 76 7.80 -8.74 5.93
CA LYS A 76 8.01 -8.24 4.57
C LYS A 76 8.74 -6.89 4.58
N ALA A 77 8.29 -5.95 5.42
CA ALA A 77 8.91 -4.63 5.53
C ALA A 77 10.36 -4.68 6.06
N LEU A 78 10.66 -5.58 7.01
CA LEU A 78 12.02 -5.78 7.52
C LEU A 78 12.94 -6.35 6.43
N LYS A 79 12.48 -7.38 5.70
CA LYS A 79 13.24 -7.97 4.58
C LYS A 79 13.51 -6.97 3.47
N GLU A 80 12.56 -6.08 3.17
CA GLU A 80 12.73 -5.02 2.18
C GLU A 80 13.78 -3.99 2.61
N LYS A 81 13.80 -3.60 3.89
CA LYS A 81 14.84 -2.72 4.44
C LYS A 81 16.23 -3.35 4.37
N GLU A 82 16.34 -4.62 4.74
CA GLU A 82 17.61 -5.37 4.66
C GLU A 82 18.11 -5.43 3.21
N ASN A 83 17.23 -5.77 2.26
CA ASN A 83 17.59 -5.81 0.84
C ASN A 83 18.08 -4.45 0.33
N ARG A 84 17.40 -3.36 0.71
CA ARG A 84 17.83 -2.00 0.36
C ARG A 84 19.23 -1.67 0.91
N LEU A 85 19.53 -2.06 2.15
CA LEU A 85 20.85 -1.86 2.75
C LEU A 85 21.93 -2.70 2.05
N LEU A 86 21.63 -3.95 1.69
CA LEU A 86 22.53 -4.80 0.92
C LEU A 86 22.82 -4.23 -0.47
N LEU A 87 21.81 -3.70 -1.16
CA LEU A 87 21.99 -3.02 -2.45
C LEU A 87 22.89 -1.80 -2.29
N GLN A 88 22.71 -1.01 -1.23
CA GLN A 88 23.56 0.14 -0.94
C GLN A 88 25.01 -0.25 -0.62
N GLN A 89 25.22 -1.31 0.17
CA GLN A 89 26.57 -1.84 0.44
C GLN A 89 27.23 -2.40 -0.81
N ARG A 90 26.48 -3.11 -1.65
CA ARG A 90 26.96 -3.65 -2.93
C ARG A 90 27.31 -2.56 -3.93
N SER A 91 26.61 -1.41 -3.92
CA SER A 91 27.03 -0.25 -4.70
C SER A 91 28.33 0.36 -4.19
N PHE A 92 28.67 0.19 -2.92
CA PHE A 92 29.91 0.70 -2.32
C PHE A 92 31.11 -0.24 -2.51
N PHE A 93 30.88 -1.56 -2.67
CA PHE A 93 31.92 -2.55 -2.99
C PHE A 93 31.67 -3.17 -4.37
N PRO A 94 32.25 -2.62 -5.46
CA PRO A 94 32.03 -3.14 -6.80
C PRO A 94 32.60 -4.57 -6.93
N PRO A 95 31.87 -5.50 -7.59
CA PRO A 95 32.29 -6.90 -7.77
C PRO A 95 33.65 -7.11 -8.46
N HIS A 96 34.19 -6.07 -9.11
CA HIS A 96 35.41 -6.16 -9.92
C HIS A 96 36.63 -6.63 -9.11
N VAL A 97 36.73 -6.26 -7.82
CA VAL A 97 37.85 -6.65 -6.95
C VAL A 97 37.83 -8.15 -6.67
N TYR A 98 36.63 -8.73 -6.47
CA TYR A 98 36.46 -10.17 -6.21
C TYR A 98 36.56 -11.02 -7.48
N GLN A 99 36.16 -10.47 -8.64
CA GLN A 99 36.36 -11.10 -9.94
C GLN A 99 37.84 -11.16 -10.32
N HIS A 100 38.60 -10.07 -10.13
CA HIS A 100 40.04 -10.05 -10.39
C HIS A 100 40.80 -11.12 -9.56
N TRP A 101 40.49 -11.23 -8.26
CA TRP A 101 41.14 -12.24 -7.40
C TRP A 101 40.78 -13.69 -7.81
N ARG A 102 39.52 -13.94 -8.18
CA ARG A 102 39.06 -15.25 -8.66
C ARG A 102 39.75 -15.65 -9.97
N ASP A 103 39.90 -14.71 -10.90
CA ASP A 103 40.58 -14.94 -12.17
C ASP A 103 42.08 -15.17 -11.98
N HIS A 104 42.71 -14.43 -11.04
CA HIS A 104 44.11 -14.63 -10.67
C HIS A 104 44.38 -16.00 -10.04
N CYS A 105 43.49 -16.49 -9.17
CA CYS A 105 43.59 -17.86 -8.63
C CYS A 105 43.43 -18.93 -9.71
N ARG A 106 42.43 -18.82 -10.58
CA ARG A 106 42.19 -19.77 -11.68
C ARG A 106 43.39 -19.85 -12.65
N LYS A 107 44.08 -18.73 -12.88
CA LYS A 107 45.26 -18.67 -13.73
C LYS A 107 46.46 -19.40 -13.10
N LYS A 108 46.67 -19.26 -11.78
CA LYS A 108 47.71 -20.01 -11.05
C LYS A 108 47.52 -21.52 -11.06
N ASP A 109 46.28 -22.01 -11.08
CA ASP A 109 45.99 -23.45 -11.16
C ASP A 109 46.28 -24.02 -12.55
N GLN A 110 46.17 -23.22 -13.61
CA GLN A 110 46.50 -23.63 -14.98
C GLN A 110 48.02 -23.67 -15.23
N GLU A 111 48.79 -22.78 -14.61
CA GLU A 111 50.25 -22.73 -14.72
C GLU A 111 50.98 -23.83 -13.94
N LYS A 112 50.27 -24.50 -13.02
CA LYS A 112 50.82 -25.56 -12.17
C LYS A 112 50.70 -26.97 -12.76
N LYS A 113 50.19 -27.08 -13.99
CA LYS A 113 49.97 -28.32 -14.73
C LYS A 113 50.94 -28.40 -15.91
#